data_AF-I1V3C8-F1
#
_entry.id   AF-I1V3C8-F1
#
_cell.length_a   1.000
_cell.length_b   1.000
_cell.length_c   1.000
_cell.angle_alpha   90.00
_cell.angle_beta   90.00
_cell.angle_gamma   90.00
#
_symmetry.space_group_name_H-M   'P 1'
#
loop_
_entity.id
_entity.type
_entity.pdbx_description
1 polymer ?
#
loop_
_entity_poly.entity_id
_entity_poly.type
_entity_poly.pdbx_seq_one_letter_code
_entity_poly.pdbx_strand_id
1 'polypeptide(L)'
;SIKKVEYLKSIGIKFVSSSRDYTKFSQDMKYFMSELNIDGVDIVINSLVGEFIPLSMKFLKRNGTFIELGKREILSENQLKEIRTDINYQTVEFDKLVENDIVWFQNLLQEIMIDINKGKIQPIPTKVFSIQDKSGIIDGFRYIQHANHIGKVILSNPSTSISSCGKDAYIITGGMGSLGLVVANWLVEEGTKNIILMGRSSIDFENKFAIKLLELSEKGKINLEMLKCNICDLNSLFNIINKIKGKYNIRAIIHAAGVLNDASILSQTDSTFLSTFLPKSIGA
;
A
#
# COMPACT_ATOMS: atom_id res chain seq x y z
N SER A 1 4.18 -30.41 2.37
CA SER A 1 5.16 -30.30 1.27
C SER A 1 6.53 -30.19 1.87
N ILE A 2 7.50 -31.00 1.42
CA ILE A 2 8.86 -31.08 1.98
C ILE A 2 9.52 -29.69 2.01
N LYS A 3 9.41 -28.93 0.91
CA LYS A 3 9.91 -27.54 0.80
C LYS A 3 9.41 -26.60 1.90
N LYS A 4 8.14 -26.73 2.31
CA LYS A 4 7.57 -25.89 3.38
C LYS A 4 8.15 -26.26 4.75
N VAL A 5 8.36 -27.55 4.99
CA VAL A 5 8.96 -28.04 6.25
C VAL A 5 10.42 -27.59 6.36
N GLU A 6 11.19 -27.72 5.29
CA GLU A 6 12.58 -27.24 5.22
C GLU A 6 12.66 -25.73 5.47
N TYR A 7 11.78 -24.95 4.84
CA TYR A 7 11.71 -23.51 5.08
C TYR A 7 11.41 -23.17 6.54
N LEU A 8 10.39 -23.78 7.16
CA LEU A 8 10.06 -23.54 8.57
C LEU A 8 11.26 -23.87 9.49
N LYS A 9 11.97 -24.97 9.22
CA LYS A 9 13.19 -25.32 9.98
C LYS A 9 14.31 -24.30 9.78
N SER A 10 14.47 -23.77 8.57
CA SER A 10 15.49 -22.75 8.26
C SER A 10 15.29 -21.45 9.03
N ILE A 11 14.04 -21.10 9.39
CA ILE A 11 13.71 -19.94 10.23
C ILE A 11 13.65 -20.28 11.73
N GLY A 12 14.16 -21.45 12.14
CA GLY A 12 14.31 -21.85 13.54
C GLY A 12 13.14 -22.60 14.16
N ILE A 13 12.10 -22.96 13.39
CA ILE A 13 10.97 -23.74 13.91
C ILE A 13 11.39 -25.21 14.04
N LYS A 14 11.45 -25.70 15.28
CA LYS A 14 11.90 -27.06 15.60
C LYS A 14 10.83 -28.11 15.30
N PHE A 15 9.58 -27.83 15.68
CA PHE A 15 8.47 -28.78 15.62
C PHE A 15 7.55 -28.45 14.46
N VAL A 16 7.45 -29.36 13.49
CA VAL A 16 6.63 -29.18 12.28
C VAL A 16 5.93 -30.50 11.97
N SER A 17 4.63 -30.46 11.77
CA SER A 17 3.80 -31.64 11.47
C SER A 17 2.94 -31.45 10.21
N SER A 18 2.18 -32.49 9.83
CA SER A 18 1.29 -32.49 8.67
C SER A 18 0.03 -31.67 8.92
N SER A 19 -0.32 -30.82 7.97
CA SER A 19 -1.61 -30.13 7.91
C SER A 19 -2.61 -30.79 6.95
N ARG A 20 -2.29 -32.00 6.46
CA ARG A 20 -3.15 -32.78 5.53
C ARG A 20 -3.52 -34.16 6.04
N ASP A 21 -2.81 -34.63 7.06
CA ASP A 21 -3.02 -35.93 7.68
C ASP A 21 -3.16 -35.72 9.19
N TYR A 22 -4.39 -35.82 9.69
CA TYR A 22 -4.71 -35.59 11.10
C TYR A 22 -4.17 -36.72 12.00
N THR A 23 -3.98 -37.93 11.46
CA THR A 23 -3.44 -39.06 12.23
C THR A 23 -1.97 -38.84 12.55
N LYS A 24 -1.20 -38.44 11.53
CA LYS A 24 0.19 -38.03 11.69
C LYS A 24 0.32 -36.79 12.59
N PHE A 25 -0.56 -35.80 12.40
CA PHE A 25 -0.58 -34.61 13.27
C PHE A 25 -0.75 -34.97 14.75
N SER A 26 -1.68 -35.88 15.07
CA SER A 26 -1.88 -36.36 16.43
C SER A 26 -0.67 -37.05 17.03
N GLN A 27 -0.02 -37.93 16.26
CA GLN A 27 1.18 -38.66 16.70
C GLN A 27 2.34 -37.70 16.94
N ASP A 28 2.60 -36.81 15.99
CA ASP A 28 3.67 -35.81 16.08
C ASP A 28 3.45 -34.88 17.28
N MET A 29 2.22 -34.41 17.52
CA MET A 29 1.92 -33.54 18.66
C MET A 29 2.17 -34.21 20.01
N LYS A 30 1.82 -35.50 20.16
CA LYS A 30 2.14 -36.27 21.38
C LYS A 30 3.64 -36.35 21.60
N TYR A 31 4.41 -36.59 20.54
CA TYR A 31 5.87 -36.57 20.59
C TYR A 31 6.40 -35.18 20.98
N PHE A 32 5.90 -34.10 20.39
CA PHE A 32 6.32 -32.74 20.70
C PHE A 32 6.06 -32.36 22.17
N MET A 33 4.91 -32.77 22.72
CA MET A 33 4.58 -32.55 24.13
C MET A 33 5.52 -33.28 25.07
N SER A 34 5.83 -34.55 24.76
CA SER A 34 6.79 -35.33 25.52
C SER A 34 8.19 -34.72 25.47
N GLU A 35 8.66 -34.29 24.30
CA GLU A 35 9.98 -33.70 24.11
C GLU A 35 10.13 -32.36 24.85
N LEU A 36 9.05 -31.56 24.88
CA LEU A 36 8.99 -30.28 25.58
C LEU A 36 8.65 -30.42 27.08
N ASN A 37 8.28 -31.62 27.53
CA ASN A 37 7.76 -31.89 28.87
C ASN A 37 6.61 -30.94 29.26
N ILE A 38 5.62 -30.81 28.36
CA ILE A 38 4.42 -29.99 28.55
C ILE A 38 3.16 -30.83 28.43
N ASP A 39 2.15 -30.50 29.23
CA ASP A 39 0.85 -31.20 29.24
C ASP A 39 -0.15 -30.63 28.21
N GLY A 40 0.24 -29.57 27.49
CA GLY A 40 -0.60 -28.89 26.51
C GLY A 40 0.03 -27.58 26.02
N VAL A 41 -0.60 -26.96 25.03
CA VAL A 41 -0.28 -25.60 24.56
C VAL A 41 -1.23 -24.58 25.16
N ASP A 42 -0.75 -23.35 25.33
CA ASP A 42 -1.56 -22.25 25.90
C ASP A 42 -2.48 -21.62 24.85
N ILE A 43 -2.02 -21.54 23.60
CA ILE A 43 -2.73 -20.90 22.49
C ILE A 43 -2.69 -21.82 21.26
N VAL A 44 -3.84 -21.98 20.61
CA VAL A 44 -3.97 -22.57 19.28
C VAL A 44 -4.48 -21.49 18.34
N ILE A 45 -3.77 -21.25 17.23
CA ILE A 45 -4.23 -20.42 16.12
C ILE A 45 -4.62 -21.36 15.00
N ASN A 46 -5.92 -21.57 14.81
CA ASN A 46 -6.45 -22.50 13.83
C ASN A 46 -6.79 -21.80 12.51
N SER A 47 -6.50 -22.50 11.41
CA SER A 47 -6.98 -22.20 10.07
C SER A 47 -7.32 -23.48 9.27
N LEU A 48 -7.41 -24.62 9.97
CA LEU A 48 -7.68 -25.94 9.41
C LEU A 48 -9.13 -26.34 9.69
N VAL A 49 -9.62 -27.32 8.94
CA VAL A 49 -11.02 -27.78 8.97
C VAL A 49 -11.12 -29.27 9.34
N GLY A 50 -12.32 -29.74 9.65
CA GLY A 50 -12.61 -31.13 9.96
C GLY A 50 -11.92 -31.63 11.24
N GLU A 51 -11.41 -32.86 11.21
CA GLU A 51 -10.81 -33.56 12.36
C GLU A 51 -9.65 -32.81 13.04
N PHE A 52 -9.03 -31.84 12.35
CA PHE A 52 -8.00 -30.99 12.95
C PHE A 52 -8.53 -30.11 14.09
N ILE A 53 -9.80 -29.67 14.03
CA ILE A 53 -10.39 -28.79 15.04
C ILE A 53 -10.50 -29.49 16.41
N PRO A 54 -11.28 -30.58 16.57
CA PRO A 54 -11.41 -31.25 17.86
C PRO A 54 -10.08 -31.84 18.35
N LEU A 55 -9.19 -32.23 17.43
CA LEU A 55 -7.89 -32.77 17.79
C LEU A 55 -6.93 -31.70 18.31
N SER A 56 -6.91 -30.51 17.70
CA SER A 56 -6.12 -29.38 18.19
C SER A 56 -6.62 -28.88 19.54
N MET A 57 -7.93 -28.93 19.77
CA MET A 57 -8.51 -28.60 21.08
C MET A 57 -8.06 -29.56 22.18
N LYS A 58 -7.91 -30.86 21.90
CA LYS A 58 -7.43 -31.84 22.90
C LYS A 58 -6.06 -31.46 23.48
N PHE A 59 -5.23 -30.81 22.67
CA PHE A 59 -3.87 -30.41 23.01
C PHE A 59 -3.77 -29.06 23.72
N LEU A 60 -4.87 -28.31 23.88
CA LEU A 60 -4.89 -27.11 24.72
C LEU A 60 -4.84 -27.47 26.21
N LYS A 61 -4.16 -26.65 27.00
CA LYS A 61 -4.27 -26.67 28.46
C LYS A 61 -5.66 -26.20 28.92
N ARG A 62 -5.96 -26.48 30.18
CA ARG A 62 -7.11 -25.88 30.88
C ARG A 62 -6.98 -24.35 30.87
N ASN A 63 -8.07 -23.67 30.56
CA ASN A 63 -8.19 -22.23 30.31
C ASN A 63 -7.33 -21.71 29.13
N GLY A 64 -6.84 -22.60 28.27
CA GLY A 64 -6.14 -22.22 27.04
C GLY A 64 -7.06 -21.55 26.03
N THR A 65 -6.46 -20.82 25.09
CA THR A 65 -7.20 -20.05 24.08
C THR A 65 -7.13 -20.70 22.71
N PHE A 66 -8.28 -21.01 22.13
CA PHE A 66 -8.45 -21.44 20.75
C PHE A 66 -8.90 -20.24 19.90
N ILE A 67 -8.05 -19.79 18.98
CA ILE A 67 -8.31 -18.69 18.06
C ILE A 67 -8.62 -19.28 16.68
N GLU A 68 -9.87 -19.16 16.25
CA GLU A 68 -10.32 -19.59 14.92
C GLU A 68 -10.19 -18.44 13.92
N LEU A 69 -9.27 -18.59 12.95
CA LEU A 69 -9.13 -17.67 11.81
C LEU A 69 -9.95 -18.12 10.59
N GLY A 70 -10.40 -19.37 10.57
CA GLY A 70 -11.23 -19.93 9.52
C GLY A 70 -12.65 -19.37 9.56
N LYS A 71 -13.24 -19.14 8.38
CA LYS A 71 -14.66 -18.80 8.23
C LYS A 71 -15.57 -20.02 8.07
N ARG A 72 -14.99 -21.22 8.07
CA ARG A 72 -15.68 -22.49 7.80
C ARG A 72 -15.69 -23.30 9.08
N GLU A 73 -16.81 -23.98 9.35
CA GLU A 73 -16.95 -24.90 10.49
C GLU A 73 -16.70 -24.24 11.86
N ILE A 74 -17.06 -22.96 11.98
CA ILE A 74 -17.06 -22.24 13.25
C ILE A 74 -18.03 -22.95 14.20
N LEU A 75 -17.52 -23.37 15.35
CA LEU A 75 -18.32 -24.06 16.36
C LEU A 75 -19.23 -23.07 17.09
N SER A 76 -20.48 -23.49 17.29
CA SER A 76 -21.42 -22.82 18.19
C SER A 76 -21.07 -23.06 19.66
N GLU A 77 -21.58 -22.22 20.57
CA GLU A 77 -21.38 -22.41 22.01
C GLU A 77 -21.83 -23.80 22.51
N ASN A 78 -22.91 -24.36 21.95
CA ASN A 78 -23.42 -25.65 22.35
C ASN A 78 -22.47 -26.79 21.94
N GLN A 79 -21.97 -26.74 20.69
CA GLN A 79 -20.97 -27.71 20.21
C GLN A 79 -19.65 -27.60 20.98
N LEU A 80 -19.24 -26.39 21.35
CA LEU A 80 -18.07 -26.19 22.20
C LEU A 80 -18.28 -26.81 23.57
N LYS A 81 -19.44 -26.58 24.21
CA LYS A 81 -19.76 -27.18 25.51
C LYS A 81 -19.76 -28.71 25.49
N GLU A 82 -20.18 -29.32 24.38
CA GLU A 82 -20.13 -30.78 24.19
C GLU A 82 -18.69 -31.31 24.06
N ILE A 83 -17.79 -30.53 23.44
CA ILE A 83 -16.40 -30.92 23.23
C ILE A 83 -15.57 -30.66 24.50
N ARG A 84 -15.62 -29.43 25.00
CA ARG A 84 -14.79 -28.94 26.10
C ARG A 84 -15.32 -27.60 26.65
N THR A 85 -15.53 -27.50 27.96
CA THR A 85 -16.05 -26.29 28.63
C THR A 85 -14.97 -25.43 29.29
N ASP A 86 -13.75 -25.95 29.43
CA ASP A 86 -12.66 -25.31 30.17
C ASP A 86 -11.69 -24.54 29.27
N ILE A 87 -12.07 -24.15 28.06
CA ILE A 87 -11.22 -23.37 27.13
C ILE A 87 -11.90 -22.08 26.70
N ASN A 88 -11.08 -21.09 26.34
CA ASN A 88 -11.53 -19.86 25.72
C ASN A 88 -11.56 -20.04 24.20
N TYR A 89 -12.73 -19.97 23.59
CA TYR A 89 -12.86 -20.03 22.14
C TYR A 89 -13.15 -18.63 21.58
N GLN A 90 -12.33 -18.18 20.63
CA GLN A 90 -12.44 -16.87 20.00
C GLN A 90 -12.41 -17.02 18.48
N THR A 91 -13.34 -16.36 17.80
CA THR A 91 -13.32 -16.23 16.34
C THR A 91 -12.75 -14.87 15.98
N VAL A 92 -11.85 -14.83 15.00
CA VAL A 92 -11.27 -13.57 14.52
C VAL A 92 -11.71 -13.33 13.09
N GLU A 93 -12.67 -12.44 12.93
CA GLU A 93 -13.14 -11.97 11.63
C GLU A 93 -12.53 -10.59 11.34
N PHE A 94 -11.30 -10.57 10.84
CA PHE A 94 -10.56 -9.33 10.56
C PHE A 94 -11.36 -8.34 9.72
N ASP A 95 -12.08 -8.80 8.69
CA ASP A 95 -12.87 -7.92 7.82
C ASP A 95 -13.94 -7.15 8.61
N LYS A 96 -14.64 -7.82 9.54
CA LYS A 96 -15.65 -7.17 10.40
C LYS A 96 -15.01 -6.25 11.44
N LEU A 97 -13.84 -6.61 11.97
CA LEU A 97 -13.12 -5.75 12.92
C LEU A 97 -12.72 -4.42 12.26
N VAL A 98 -12.28 -4.48 11.00
CA VAL A 98 -11.95 -3.28 10.22
C VAL A 98 -13.18 -2.44 9.93
N GLU A 99 -14.30 -3.06 9.54
CA GLU A 99 -15.55 -2.37 9.27
C GLU A 99 -16.12 -1.68 10.53
N ASN A 100 -15.99 -2.32 11.69
CA ASN A 100 -16.52 -1.81 12.96
C ASN A 100 -15.66 -0.69 13.56
N ASP A 101 -14.33 -0.74 13.39
CA ASP A 101 -13.42 0.27 13.95
C ASP A 101 -12.22 0.53 13.02
N ILE A 102 -12.44 1.43 12.06
CA ILE A 102 -11.42 1.86 11.11
C ILE A 102 -10.26 2.61 11.78
N VAL A 103 -10.53 3.30 12.91
CA VAL A 103 -9.52 4.10 13.62
C VAL A 103 -8.56 3.17 14.35
N TRP A 104 -9.08 2.15 15.04
CA TRP A 104 -8.27 1.08 15.61
C TRP A 104 -7.40 0.40 14.53
N PHE A 105 -7.97 0.07 13.37
CA PHE A 105 -7.21 -0.55 12.29
C PHE A 105 -6.09 0.34 11.74
N GLN A 106 -6.35 1.64 11.59
CA GLN A 106 -5.33 2.60 11.20
C GLN A 106 -4.17 2.65 12.21
N ASN A 107 -4.48 2.66 13.52
CA ASN A 107 -3.46 2.65 14.57
C ASN A 107 -2.66 1.35 14.57
N LEU A 108 -3.32 0.20 14.40
CA LEU A 108 -2.66 -1.10 14.26
C LEU A 108 -1.67 -1.11 13.09
N LEU A 109 -2.07 -0.59 11.93
CA LEU A 109 -1.18 -0.49 10.77
C LEU A 109 0.02 0.43 11.05
N GLN A 110 -0.17 1.53 11.78
CA GLN A 110 0.93 2.42 12.16
C GLN A 110 1.91 1.74 13.11
N GLU A 111 1.42 0.99 14.10
CA GLU A 111 2.28 0.22 15.01
C GLU A 111 3.10 -0.83 14.26
N ILE A 112 2.47 -1.56 13.34
CA ILE A 112 3.16 -2.53 12.48
C ILE A 112 4.25 -1.84 11.66
N MET A 113 3.96 -0.67 11.07
CA MET A 113 4.95 0.09 10.30
C MET A 113 6.13 0.56 11.16
N ILE A 114 5.89 0.94 12.42
CA ILE A 114 6.95 1.29 13.38
C ILE A 114 7.84 0.07 13.64
N ASP A 115 7.25 -1.10 13.88
CA ASP A 115 8.00 -2.31 14.18
C ASP A 115 8.76 -2.87 12.96
N ILE A 116 8.23 -2.69 11.74
CA ILE A 116 8.95 -2.95 10.49
C ILE A 116 10.17 -2.01 10.38
N ASN A 117 9.99 -0.71 10.60
CA ASN A 117 11.08 0.27 10.52
C ASN A 117 12.17 0.02 11.58
N LYS A 118 11.79 -0.53 12.74
CA LYS A 118 12.72 -0.96 13.80
C LYS A 118 13.34 -2.34 13.55
N GLY A 119 12.97 -3.02 12.47
CA GLY A 119 13.49 -4.35 12.11
C GLY A 119 12.98 -5.49 13.00
N LYS A 120 11.97 -5.26 13.85
CA LYS A 120 11.35 -6.31 14.67
C LYS A 120 10.52 -7.27 13.83
N ILE A 121 9.83 -6.75 12.82
CA ILE A 121 9.08 -7.53 11.85
C ILE A 121 9.89 -7.58 10.57
N GLN A 122 10.39 -8.78 10.23
CA GLN A 122 11.12 -9.00 8.99
C GLN A 122 10.17 -9.41 7.86
N PRO A 123 10.44 -9.00 6.61
CA PRO A 123 9.67 -9.43 5.46
C PRO A 123 9.70 -10.96 5.32
N ILE A 124 8.53 -11.56 5.11
CA ILE A 124 8.42 -12.95 4.69
C ILE A 124 8.83 -13.10 3.22
N PRO A 125 9.20 -14.30 2.73
CA PRO A 125 9.47 -14.54 1.32
C PRO A 125 8.33 -14.02 0.45
N THR A 126 8.68 -13.25 -0.58
CA THR A 126 7.71 -12.67 -1.49
C THR A 126 7.97 -13.13 -2.91
N LYS A 127 6.90 -13.54 -3.61
CA LYS A 127 6.93 -13.79 -5.05
C LYS A 127 6.16 -12.69 -5.76
N VAL A 128 6.85 -11.88 -6.53
CA VAL A 128 6.29 -10.73 -7.24
C VAL A 128 5.98 -11.09 -8.68
N PHE A 129 4.79 -10.72 -9.16
CA PHE A 129 4.38 -10.78 -10.56
C PHE A 129 3.96 -9.38 -11.02
N SER A 130 4.47 -8.91 -12.16
CA SER A 130 4.13 -7.58 -12.66
C SER A 130 2.82 -7.60 -13.41
N ILE A 131 1.96 -6.61 -13.14
CA ILE A 131 0.72 -6.40 -13.93
C ILE A 131 1.03 -5.91 -15.35
N GLN A 132 2.22 -5.34 -15.58
CA GLN A 132 2.66 -4.93 -16.92
C GLN A 132 3.03 -6.11 -17.82
N ASP A 133 3.37 -7.26 -17.24
CA ASP A 133 3.65 -8.47 -18.02
C ASP A 133 2.35 -9.00 -18.63
N LYS A 134 2.38 -9.37 -19.92
CA LYS A 134 1.20 -9.83 -20.67
C LYS A 134 0.39 -10.93 -19.96
N SER A 135 1.05 -11.79 -19.20
CA SER A 135 0.44 -12.88 -18.43
C SER A 135 0.64 -12.75 -16.92
N GLY A 136 1.23 -11.66 -16.40
CA GLY A 136 1.69 -11.61 -15.01
C GLY A 136 0.57 -11.76 -13.97
N ILE A 137 -0.60 -11.17 -14.23
CA ILE A 137 -1.80 -11.40 -13.39
C ILE A 137 -2.16 -12.89 -13.41
N ILE A 138 -2.29 -13.47 -14.59
CA ILE A 138 -2.74 -14.86 -14.78
C ILE A 138 -1.75 -15.83 -14.13
N ASP A 139 -0.45 -15.62 -14.35
CA ASP A 139 0.61 -16.44 -13.79
C ASP A 139 0.66 -16.33 -12.26
N GLY A 140 0.42 -15.13 -11.71
CA GLY A 140 0.27 -14.93 -10.27
C GLY A 140 -0.89 -15.73 -9.68
N PHE A 141 -2.07 -15.69 -10.30
CA PHE A 141 -3.22 -16.48 -9.84
C PHE A 141 -3.01 -17.99 -9.99
N ARG A 142 -2.43 -18.45 -11.11
CA ARG A 142 -2.04 -19.86 -11.30
C ARG A 142 -1.05 -20.32 -10.23
N TYR A 143 -0.07 -19.48 -9.89
CA TYR A 143 0.89 -19.76 -8.83
C TYR A 143 0.24 -19.93 -7.45
N ILE A 144 -0.79 -19.13 -7.14
CA ILE A 144 -1.58 -19.27 -5.91
C ILE A 144 -2.38 -20.58 -5.92
N GLN A 145 -3.05 -20.91 -7.03
CA GLN A 145 -3.90 -22.12 -7.15
C GLN A 145 -3.14 -23.41 -6.86
N HIS A 146 -1.86 -23.50 -7.21
CA HIS A 146 -1.04 -24.68 -6.89
C HIS A 146 -0.77 -24.87 -5.37
N ALA A 147 -1.16 -23.90 -4.52
CA ALA A 147 -1.07 -23.93 -3.05
C ALA A 147 0.32 -24.28 -2.47
N ASN A 148 1.38 -24.16 -3.29
CA ASN A 148 2.75 -24.54 -2.95
C ASN A 148 3.66 -23.35 -2.64
N HIS A 149 3.12 -22.13 -2.69
CA HIS A 149 3.88 -20.93 -2.36
C HIS A 149 4.24 -20.87 -0.87
N ILE A 150 5.35 -20.21 -0.60
CA ILE A 150 5.84 -19.87 0.74
C ILE A 150 5.83 -18.35 0.84
N GLY A 151 5.29 -17.83 1.94
CA GLY A 151 5.16 -16.40 2.16
C GLY A 151 4.06 -15.75 1.32
N LYS A 152 4.29 -14.55 0.81
CA LYS A 152 3.27 -13.72 0.15
C LYS A 152 3.46 -13.68 -1.38
N VAL A 153 2.37 -13.84 -2.11
CA VAL A 153 2.32 -13.54 -3.55
C VAL A 153 1.88 -12.10 -3.73
N ILE A 154 2.66 -11.30 -4.43
CA ILE A 154 2.42 -9.87 -4.66
C ILE A 154 2.23 -9.65 -6.15
N LEU A 155 1.11 -9.01 -6.51
CA LEU A 155 0.97 -8.40 -7.84
C LEU A 155 1.52 -6.99 -7.74
N SER A 156 2.67 -6.74 -8.36
CA SER A 156 3.20 -5.38 -8.46
C SER A 156 2.44 -4.67 -9.57
N ASN A 157 1.59 -3.73 -9.17
CA ASN A 157 1.24 -2.63 -10.04
C ASN A 157 2.33 -1.58 -9.81
N PRO A 158 3.26 -1.34 -10.76
CA PRO A 158 4.03 -0.12 -10.68
C PRO A 158 3.03 1.03 -10.74
N SER A 159 2.75 1.66 -9.59
CA SER A 159 2.16 3.00 -9.55
C SER A 159 2.92 3.80 -10.59
N THR A 160 2.20 4.43 -11.51
CA THR A 160 2.72 5.05 -12.75
C THR A 160 4.07 5.74 -12.54
N SER A 161 5.18 5.01 -12.70
CA SER A 161 6.58 5.41 -12.89
C SER A 161 7.15 6.60 -12.09
N ILE A 162 6.48 7.12 -11.06
CA ILE A 162 6.86 8.32 -10.33
C ILE A 162 7.45 7.89 -8.98
N SER A 163 8.51 7.11 -9.02
CA SER A 163 9.35 6.91 -7.84
C SER A 163 10.16 8.18 -7.61
N SER A 164 9.67 9.10 -6.78
CA SER A 164 10.40 10.30 -6.39
C SER A 164 11.49 9.92 -5.38
N CYS A 165 12.74 9.77 -5.84
CA CYS A 165 13.87 9.51 -4.95
C CYS A 165 14.61 10.81 -4.62
N GLY A 166 14.84 11.08 -3.34
CA GLY A 166 15.67 12.21 -2.89
C GLY A 166 15.23 13.57 -3.44
N LYS A 167 16.01 14.10 -4.40
CA LYS A 167 15.86 15.44 -4.99
C LYS A 167 15.04 15.47 -6.29
N ASP A 168 14.38 14.38 -6.65
CA ASP A 168 13.54 14.30 -7.86
C ASP A 168 12.35 15.27 -7.80
N ALA A 169 12.18 16.11 -8.82
CA ALA A 169 11.12 17.14 -8.86
C ALA A 169 10.34 17.16 -10.17
N TYR A 170 9.10 17.63 -10.06
CA TYR A 170 8.13 17.74 -11.16
C TYR A 170 7.70 19.19 -11.30
N ILE A 171 7.83 19.73 -12.51
CA ILE A 171 7.43 21.11 -12.82
C ILE A 171 6.08 21.09 -13.51
N ILE A 172 5.15 21.93 -13.06
CA ILE A 172 3.83 22.07 -13.68
C ILE A 172 3.67 23.53 -14.15
N THR A 173 3.65 23.76 -15.47
CA THR A 173 3.29 25.08 -16.01
C THR A 173 1.78 25.26 -15.96
N GLY A 174 1.31 26.48 -15.69
CA GLY A 174 -0.09 26.68 -15.30
C GLY A 174 -0.42 26.02 -13.95
N GLY A 175 0.59 25.73 -13.12
CA GLY A 175 0.46 24.91 -11.92
C GLY A 175 -0.45 25.48 -10.84
N MET A 176 -0.65 26.81 -10.82
CA MET A 176 -1.57 27.48 -9.90
C MET A 176 -3.03 27.53 -10.41
N GLY A 177 -3.28 27.06 -11.64
CA GLY A 177 -4.63 26.96 -12.21
C GLY A 177 -5.35 25.68 -11.77
N SER A 178 -6.65 25.58 -12.06
CA SER A 178 -7.50 24.45 -11.66
C SER A 178 -6.91 23.09 -12.06
N LEU A 179 -6.58 22.89 -13.33
CA LEU A 179 -6.01 21.63 -13.83
C LEU A 179 -4.61 21.38 -13.23
N GLY A 180 -3.77 22.41 -13.12
CA GLY A 180 -2.43 22.30 -12.54
C GLY A 180 -2.46 21.81 -11.10
N LEU A 181 -3.39 22.32 -10.29
CA LEU A 181 -3.58 21.91 -8.89
C LEU A 181 -4.10 20.48 -8.76
N VAL A 182 -4.99 20.05 -9.65
CA VAL A 182 -5.46 18.65 -9.72
C VAL A 182 -4.29 17.71 -10.02
N VAL A 183 -3.50 18.04 -11.04
CA VAL A 183 -2.32 17.24 -11.42
C VAL A 183 -1.28 17.21 -10.31
N ALA A 184 -1.03 18.34 -9.63
CA ALA A 184 -0.12 18.40 -8.49
C ALA A 184 -0.56 17.48 -7.34
N ASN A 185 -1.85 17.48 -7.01
CA ASN A 185 -2.38 16.56 -5.98
C ASN A 185 -2.22 15.10 -6.39
N TRP A 186 -2.54 14.78 -7.64
CA TRP A 186 -2.35 13.42 -8.17
C TRP A 186 -0.87 12.99 -8.08
N LEU A 187 0.08 13.84 -8.46
CA LEU A 187 1.51 13.53 -8.32
C LEU A 187 1.94 13.28 -6.87
N VAL A 188 1.38 14.03 -5.92
CA VAL A 188 1.65 13.83 -4.48
C VAL A 188 1.06 12.51 -3.98
N GLU A 189 -0.14 12.16 -4.44
CA GLU A 189 -0.79 10.87 -4.15
C GLU A 189 0.01 9.69 -4.73
N GLU A 190 0.63 9.87 -5.90
CA GLU A 190 1.57 8.91 -6.49
C GLU A 190 2.95 8.90 -5.80
N GLY A 191 3.17 9.73 -4.78
CA GLY A 191 4.36 9.70 -3.92
C GLY A 191 5.44 10.75 -4.23
N THR A 192 5.15 11.72 -5.10
CA THR A 192 6.08 12.83 -5.38
C THR A 192 6.26 13.71 -4.16
N LYS A 193 7.52 14.02 -3.83
CA LYS A 193 7.84 14.91 -2.70
C LYS A 193 8.19 16.33 -3.10
N ASN A 194 8.74 16.57 -4.30
CA ASN A 194 9.16 17.91 -4.73
C ASN A 194 8.30 18.36 -5.91
N ILE A 195 7.41 19.34 -5.66
CA ILE A 195 6.48 19.89 -6.65
C ILE A 195 6.82 21.35 -6.90
N ILE A 196 6.95 21.72 -8.18
CA ILE A 196 7.22 23.09 -8.59
C ILE A 196 6.05 23.57 -9.45
N LEU A 197 5.23 24.45 -8.88
CA LEU A 197 4.16 25.12 -9.62
C LEU A 197 4.74 26.35 -10.30
N MET A 198 4.52 26.47 -11.61
CA MET A 198 4.96 27.61 -12.40
C MET A 198 3.79 28.26 -13.13
N GLY A 199 3.70 29.59 -13.09
CA GLY A 199 2.60 30.31 -13.75
C GLY A 199 2.67 31.82 -13.59
N ARG A 200 1.76 32.54 -14.24
CA ARG A 200 1.70 34.01 -14.18
C ARG A 200 0.82 34.51 -13.03
N SER A 201 -0.24 33.77 -12.74
CA SER A 201 -1.24 34.10 -11.72
C SER A 201 -0.80 33.61 -10.35
N SER A 202 -1.28 34.27 -9.30
CA SER A 202 -1.17 33.75 -7.93
C SER A 202 -2.08 32.53 -7.76
N ILE A 203 -1.75 31.70 -6.78
CA ILE A 203 -2.63 30.61 -6.35
C ILE A 203 -3.90 31.16 -5.71
N ASP A 204 -5.02 30.49 -5.97
CA ASP A 204 -6.28 30.73 -5.28
C ASP A 204 -6.26 29.96 -3.95
N PHE A 205 -6.22 30.69 -2.83
CA PHE A 205 -6.14 30.11 -1.49
C PHE A 205 -7.47 29.53 -1.00
N GLU A 206 -8.59 29.79 -1.67
CA GLU A 206 -9.88 29.17 -1.36
C GLU A 206 -10.07 27.83 -2.10
N ASN A 207 -9.20 27.53 -3.08
CA ASN A 207 -9.27 26.29 -3.83
C ASN A 207 -8.88 25.08 -2.96
N LYS A 208 -9.76 24.09 -2.85
CA LYS A 208 -9.55 22.87 -2.04
C LYS A 208 -8.24 22.14 -2.35
N PHE A 209 -7.83 22.09 -3.63
CA PHE A 209 -6.60 21.43 -4.04
C PHE A 209 -5.35 22.24 -3.64
N ALA A 210 -5.44 23.57 -3.65
CA ALA A 210 -4.39 24.45 -3.15
C ALA A 210 -4.21 24.29 -1.63
N ILE A 211 -5.32 24.35 -0.88
CA ILE A 211 -5.33 24.18 0.58
C ILE A 211 -4.65 22.87 0.97
N LYS A 212 -5.04 21.75 0.33
CA LYS A 212 -4.44 20.43 0.59
C LYS A 212 -2.93 20.41 0.36
N LEU A 213 -2.43 20.99 -0.74
CA LEU A 213 -0.99 21.05 -1.02
C LEU A 213 -0.23 21.90 0.00
N LEU A 214 -0.80 23.04 0.39
CA LEU A 214 -0.21 23.93 1.40
C LEU A 214 -0.13 23.24 2.76
N GLU A 215 -1.20 22.60 3.23
CA GLU A 215 -1.18 21.84 4.47
C GLU A 215 -0.13 20.72 4.47
N LEU A 216 0.00 20.00 3.35
CA LEU A 216 1.00 18.95 3.21
C LEU A 216 2.42 19.53 3.25
N SER A 217 2.63 20.71 2.66
CA SER A 217 3.90 21.41 2.69
C SER A 217 4.24 21.91 4.11
N GLU A 218 3.28 22.50 4.81
CA GLU A 218 3.43 22.98 6.20
C GLU A 218 3.76 21.84 7.17
N LYS A 219 3.16 20.67 6.96
CA LYS A 219 3.44 19.44 7.71
C LYS A 219 4.78 18.78 7.31
N GLY A 220 5.55 19.39 6.40
CA GLY A 220 6.84 18.88 5.93
C GLY A 220 6.74 17.57 5.12
N LYS A 221 5.54 17.23 4.62
CA LYS A 221 5.33 16.00 3.83
C LYS A 221 5.79 16.14 2.38
N ILE A 222 5.73 17.36 1.86
CA ILE A 222 6.19 17.72 0.52
C ILE A 222 6.97 19.04 0.55
N ASN A 223 7.81 19.25 -0.45
CA ASN A 223 8.45 20.52 -0.78
C ASN A 223 7.69 21.15 -1.95
N LEU A 224 6.95 22.22 -1.67
CA LEU A 224 6.17 22.96 -2.68
C LEU A 224 6.85 24.30 -2.99
N GLU A 225 7.36 24.46 -4.21
CA GLU A 225 7.85 25.76 -4.70
C GLU A 225 6.84 26.37 -5.69
N MET A 226 6.45 27.62 -5.47
CA MET A 226 5.58 28.38 -6.37
C MET A 226 6.40 29.49 -7.04
N LEU A 227 6.48 29.45 -8.37
CA LEU A 227 7.33 30.34 -9.15
C LEU A 227 6.50 31.15 -10.15
N LYS A 228 6.52 32.46 -9.99
CA LYS A 228 5.90 33.38 -10.94
C LYS A 228 6.77 33.47 -12.21
N CYS A 229 6.26 32.98 -13.33
CA CYS A 229 6.96 32.95 -14.62
C CYS A 229 5.97 33.11 -15.77
N ASN A 230 6.34 33.94 -16.76
CA ASN A 230 5.75 33.89 -18.08
C ASN A 230 6.55 32.92 -18.93
N ILE A 231 5.97 31.76 -19.27
CA ILE A 231 6.65 30.72 -20.05
C ILE A 231 6.98 31.15 -21.48
N CYS A 232 6.37 32.22 -22.00
CA CYS A 232 6.72 32.79 -23.30
C CYS A 232 7.96 33.71 -23.24
N ASP A 233 8.46 34.07 -22.05
CA ASP A 233 9.71 34.81 -21.86
C ASP A 233 10.87 33.83 -21.63
N LEU A 234 11.56 33.50 -22.73
CA LEU A 234 12.65 32.52 -22.72
C LEU A 234 13.78 32.89 -21.75
N ASN A 235 14.15 34.16 -21.65
CA ASN A 235 15.26 34.58 -20.80
C ASN A 235 14.92 34.38 -19.31
N SER A 236 13.71 34.78 -18.92
CA SER A 236 13.21 34.56 -17.57
C SER A 236 13.09 33.07 -17.24
N LEU A 237 12.52 32.28 -18.16
CA LEU A 237 12.37 30.84 -18.01
C LEU A 237 13.73 30.13 -17.85
N PHE A 238 14.72 30.46 -18.69
CA PHE A 238 16.07 29.90 -18.58
C PHE A 238 16.70 30.16 -17.21
N ASN A 239 16.58 31.39 -16.70
CA ASN A 239 17.11 31.76 -15.40
C ASN A 239 16.44 30.97 -14.26
N ILE A 240 15.13 30.74 -14.35
CA ILE A 240 14.38 29.97 -13.36
C ILE A 240 14.77 28.49 -13.42
N ILE A 241 14.82 27.90 -14.62
CA ILE A 241 15.19 26.49 -14.80
C ILE A 241 16.62 26.22 -14.31
N ASN A 242 17.57 27.14 -14.57
CA ASN A 242 18.93 27.00 -14.07
C ASN A 242 19.00 27.01 -12.53
N LYS A 243 18.20 27.85 -11.86
CA LYS A 243 18.08 27.85 -10.38
C LYS A 243 17.49 26.54 -9.86
N ILE A 244 16.48 26.00 -10.54
CA ILE A 244 15.82 24.74 -10.16
C ILE A 244 16.79 23.56 -10.31
N LYS A 245 17.52 23.46 -11.43
CA LYS A 245 18.50 22.39 -11.68
C LYS A 245 19.62 22.34 -10.65
N GLY A 246 19.96 23.46 -10.03
CA GLY A 246 20.93 23.50 -8.92
C GLY A 246 20.42 22.83 -7.64
N LYS A 247 19.10 22.70 -7.46
CA LYS A 247 18.46 22.14 -6.26
C LYS A 247 17.89 20.74 -6.48
N TYR A 248 17.31 20.49 -7.65
CA TYR A 248 16.49 19.31 -7.93
C TYR A 248 16.91 18.58 -9.21
N ASN A 249 16.64 17.28 -9.24
CA ASN A 249 16.69 16.47 -10.45
C ASN A 249 15.32 16.51 -11.15
N ILE A 250 15.20 17.29 -12.23
CA ILE A 250 13.90 17.45 -12.92
C ILE A 250 13.56 16.15 -13.65
N ARG A 251 12.50 15.47 -13.22
CA ARG A 251 12.06 14.19 -13.81
C ARG A 251 11.06 14.37 -14.94
N ALA A 252 10.18 15.35 -14.81
CA ALA A 252 9.20 15.67 -15.83
C ALA A 252 8.77 17.15 -15.74
N ILE A 253 8.30 17.64 -16.87
CA ILE A 253 7.61 18.93 -17.00
C ILE A 253 6.22 18.62 -17.55
N ILE A 254 5.20 19.12 -16.87
CA ILE A 254 3.80 18.95 -17.26
C ILE A 254 3.27 20.31 -17.67
N HIS A 255 2.83 20.41 -18.92
CA HIS A 255 2.33 21.65 -19.46
C HIS A 255 0.81 21.75 -19.29
N ALA A 256 0.38 22.39 -18.20
CA ALA A 256 -1.03 22.70 -17.94
C ALA A 256 -1.36 24.19 -18.15
N ALA A 257 -0.43 24.96 -18.73
CA ALA A 257 -0.67 26.35 -19.06
C ALA A 257 -1.66 26.48 -20.22
N GLY A 258 -2.71 27.24 -20.00
CA GLY A 258 -3.72 27.53 -21.01
C GLY A 258 -4.55 28.72 -20.59
N VAL A 259 -4.96 29.51 -21.58
CA VAL A 259 -5.96 30.56 -21.43
C VAL A 259 -7.06 30.26 -22.42
N LEU A 260 -8.30 30.43 -21.99
CA LEU A 260 -9.46 30.38 -22.88
C LEU A 260 -9.88 31.79 -23.22
N ASN A 261 -10.25 31.99 -24.48
CA ASN A 261 -10.78 33.25 -24.98
C ASN A 261 -11.76 32.92 -26.11
N ASP A 262 -12.81 32.19 -25.72
CA ASP A 262 -13.76 31.62 -26.65
C ASP A 262 -14.64 32.72 -27.24
N ALA A 263 -14.63 32.83 -28.57
CA ALA A 263 -15.51 33.71 -29.31
C ALA A 263 -15.86 33.10 -30.68
N SER A 264 -16.96 33.56 -31.27
CA SER A 264 -17.32 33.17 -32.64
C SER A 264 -16.18 33.53 -33.62
N ILE A 265 -16.10 32.84 -34.75
CA ILE A 265 -15.04 33.11 -35.74
C ILE A 265 -15.02 34.58 -36.20
N LEU A 266 -16.19 35.21 -36.28
CA LEU A 266 -16.33 36.62 -36.68
C LEU A 266 -15.96 37.60 -35.54
N SER A 267 -16.02 37.14 -34.29
CA SER A 267 -15.70 37.93 -33.10
C SER A 267 -14.26 37.73 -32.62
N GLN A 268 -13.51 36.87 -33.31
CA GLN A 268 -12.14 36.55 -32.94
C GLN A 268 -11.19 37.58 -33.53
N THR A 269 -10.18 37.97 -32.75
CA THR A 269 -9.14 38.91 -33.17
C THR A 269 -7.77 38.26 -33.11
N ASP A 270 -6.79 38.85 -33.78
CA ASP A 270 -5.39 38.38 -33.69
C ASP A 270 -4.90 38.39 -32.24
N SER A 271 -5.29 39.41 -31.46
CA SER A 271 -4.88 39.53 -30.06
C SER A 271 -5.43 38.40 -29.19
N THR A 272 -6.71 38.06 -29.36
CA THR A 272 -7.39 37.03 -28.59
C THR A 272 -6.95 35.63 -29.02
N PHE A 273 -6.69 35.43 -30.32
CA PHE A 273 -6.03 34.22 -30.83
C PHE A 273 -4.62 34.05 -30.24
N LEU A 274 -3.75 35.05 -30.37
CA LEU A 274 -2.38 35.00 -29.85
C LEU A 274 -2.35 34.76 -28.33
N SER A 275 -3.28 35.35 -27.58
CA SER A 275 -3.36 35.18 -26.13
C SER A 275 -3.57 33.73 -25.68
N THR A 276 -4.23 32.92 -26.51
CA THR A 276 -4.52 31.50 -26.24
C THR A 276 -3.52 30.56 -26.91
N PHE A 277 -3.01 30.94 -28.09
CA PHE A 277 -2.06 30.17 -28.88
C PHE A 277 -0.64 30.19 -28.28
N LEU A 278 -0.14 31.38 -27.89
CA LEU A 278 1.24 31.56 -27.45
C LEU A 278 1.63 30.66 -26.27
N PRO A 279 0.83 30.54 -25.18
CA PRO A 279 1.19 29.66 -24.07
C PRO A 279 1.36 28.20 -24.49
N LYS A 280 0.53 27.71 -25.42
CA LYS A 280 0.54 26.30 -25.87
C LYS A 280 1.60 26.00 -26.92
N SER A 281 1.90 26.95 -27.80
CA SER A 281 2.80 26.72 -28.93
C SER A 281 4.23 27.16 -28.65
N ILE A 282 4.42 28.34 -28.05
CA ILE A 282 5.76 28.88 -27.78
C ILE A 282 6.21 28.48 -26.38
N GLY A 283 5.27 28.46 -25.43
CA GLY A 283 5.58 28.14 -24.02
C GLY A 283 5.69 26.65 -23.69
N ALA A 284 5.30 25.74 -24.59
CA ALA A 284 5.41 24.29 -24.40
C ALA A 284 6.73 23.76 -24.94
#